data_AF-A0A951NCW8-F1
#
_entry.id   AF-A0A951NCW8-F1
#
_cell.length_a   1.000
_cell.length_b   1.000
_cell.length_c   1.000
_cell.angle_alpha   90.00
_cell.angle_beta   90.00
_cell.angle_gamma   90.00
#
_symmetry.space_group_name_H-M   'P 1'
#
loop_
_entity.id
_entity.type
_entity.pdbx_description
1 polymer ?
#
loop_
_entity_poly.entity_id
_entity_poly.type
_entity_poly.pdbx_seq_one_letter_code
_entity_poly.pdbx_strand_id
1 'polypeptide(L)' 'MGETDLARTAAEGAFARELRLRLAAAQELLRAAEADDDPLLAQIAESDLADLRSLADRNDVAYQA' A
#
# COMPACT_ATOMS: atom_id res chain seq x y z
N MET A 1 -7.90 23.56 21.45
CA MET A 1 -8.17 22.67 20.30
C MET A 1 -7.01 22.62 19.29
N GLY A 2 -5.76 22.97 19.63
CA GLY A 2 -4.68 23.13 18.63
C GLY A 2 -3.68 21.98 18.47
N GLU A 3 -3.43 21.19 19.51
CA GLU A 3 -2.35 20.18 19.51
C GLU A 3 -2.78 18.83 18.93
N THR A 4 -4.04 18.44 19.15
CA THR A 4 -4.62 17.19 18.61
C THR A 4 -4.75 17.21 17.09
N ASP A 5 -4.95 18.39 16.50
CA ASP A 5 -5.15 18.51 15.06
C ASP A 5 -3.83 18.35 14.29
N LEU A 6 -2.73 18.91 14.81
CA LEU A 6 -1.39 18.74 14.24
C LEU A 6 -0.89 17.30 14.34
N ALA A 7 -1.11 16.64 15.48
CA ALA A 7 -0.73 15.24 15.66
C ALA A 7 -1.51 14.32 14.69
N ARG A 8 -2.79 14.62 14.44
CA ARG A 8 -3.64 13.90 13.50
C ARG A 8 -3.16 14.05 12.06
N THR A 9 -2.88 15.27 11.60
CA THR A 9 -2.35 15.51 10.25
C THR A 9 -0.97 14.86 10.05
N ALA A 10 -0.10 14.87 11.07
CA ALA A 10 1.18 14.18 10.99
C ALA A 10 1.03 12.65 10.89
N ALA A 11 0.07 12.08 11.63
CA ALA A 11 -0.25 10.66 11.60
C ALA A 11 -0.88 10.24 10.25
N GLU A 12 -1.82 11.02 9.72
CA GLU A 12 -2.40 10.82 8.37
C GLU A 12 -1.30 10.86 7.30
N GLY A 13 -0.36 11.81 7.40
CA GLY A 13 0.79 11.89 6.51
C GLY A 13 1.76 10.70 6.63
N ALA A 14 1.96 10.16 7.84
CA ALA A 14 2.78 8.97 8.06
C ALA A 14 2.11 7.70 7.52
N PHE A 15 0.82 7.54 7.76
CA PHE A 15 0.01 6.45 7.23
C PHE A 15 0.04 6.42 5.69
N ALA A 16 -0.20 7.57 5.06
CA ALA A 16 -0.18 7.66 3.59
C ALA A 16 1.19 7.31 2.99
N ARG A 17 2.30 7.66 3.68
CA ARG A 17 3.65 7.26 3.25
C ARG A 17 3.86 5.76 3.36
N GLU A 18 3.53 5.17 4.51
CA GLU A 18 3.67 3.74 4.73
C GLU A 18 2.83 2.93 3.73
N LEU A 19 1.58 3.36 3.48
CA LEU A 19 0.69 2.69 2.54
C LEU A 19 1.27 2.69 1.11
N ARG A 20 1.87 3.80 0.67
CA ARG A 20 2.56 3.85 -0.64
C ARG A 20 3.77 2.92 -0.71
N LEU A 21 4.54 2.82 0.37
CA LEU A 21 5.69 1.89 0.42
C LEU A 21 5.23 0.44 0.31
N ARG A 22 4.16 0.08 1.01
CA ARG A 22 3.59 -1.28 0.94
C ARG A 22 3.01 -1.60 -0.43
N LEU A 23 2.31 -0.65 -1.06
CA LEU A 23 1.82 -0.81 -2.43
C LEU A 23 2.96 -1.09 -3.41
N ALA A 24 4.05 -0.31 -3.34
CA ALA A 24 5.22 -0.52 -4.18
C ALA A 24 5.87 -1.89 -3.91
N ALA A 25 5.99 -2.29 -2.64
CA ALA A 25 6.55 -3.58 -2.26
C ALA A 25 5.70 -4.77 -2.76
N ALA A 26 4.38 -4.69 -2.65
CA ALA A 26 3.47 -5.74 -3.15
C ALA A 26 3.53 -5.84 -4.69
N GLN A 27 3.67 -4.71 -5.40
CA GLN A 27 3.88 -4.71 -6.85
C GLN A 27 5.21 -5.34 -7.25
N GLU A 28 6.30 -5.02 -6.55
CA GLU A 28 7.61 -5.64 -6.79
C GLU A 28 7.57 -7.14 -6.52
N LEU A 29 6.91 -7.56 -5.43
CA LEU A 29 6.75 -8.98 -5.09
C LEU A 29 5.95 -9.73 -6.16
N LEU A 30 4.88 -9.14 -6.69
CA LEU A 30 4.12 -9.73 -7.78
C LEU A 30 4.99 -9.93 -9.02
N ARG A 31 5.72 -8.89 -9.44
CA ARG A 31 6.62 -8.98 -10.60
C ARG A 31 7.73 -10.03 -10.40
N ALA A 32 8.27 -10.14 -9.19
CA ALA A 32 9.27 -11.15 -8.86
C ALA A 32 8.66 -12.56 -8.92
N ALA A 33 7.46 -12.76 -8.36
CA ALA A 33 6.77 -14.04 -8.40
C ALA A 33 6.39 -14.47 -9.82
N GLU A 34 5.96 -13.53 -10.67
CA GLU A 34 5.72 -13.76 -12.09
C GLU A 34 7.00 -14.12 -12.84
N ALA A 35 8.13 -13.48 -12.52
CA ALA A 35 9.42 -13.76 -13.15
C ALA A 35 10.01 -15.11 -12.72
N ASP A 36 9.71 -15.56 -11.51
CA ASP A 36 10.14 -16.84 -10.95
C ASP A 36 9.18 -18.00 -11.25
N ASP A 37 8.12 -17.77 -12.03
CA ASP A 37 7.04 -18.74 -12.31
C ASP A 37 6.45 -19.36 -11.03
N ASP A 38 6.32 -18.59 -9.95
CA ASP A 38 5.70 -19.02 -8.68
C ASP A 38 4.24 -18.55 -8.62
N PRO A 39 3.27 -19.37 -9.07
CA PRO A 39 1.87 -18.98 -9.15
C PRO A 39 1.23 -18.79 -7.76
N LEU A 40 1.73 -19.46 -6.72
CA LEU A 40 1.20 -19.31 -5.37
C LEU A 40 1.62 -17.96 -4.80
N LEU A 41 2.90 -17.61 -4.95
CA LEU A 41 3.41 -16.33 -4.49
C LEU A 41 2.79 -15.17 -5.28
N ALA A 42 2.60 -15.32 -6.60
CA ALA A 42 1.92 -14.34 -7.43
C ALA A 42 0.49 -14.09 -6.94
N GLN A 43 -0.27 -15.16 -6.66
CA GLN A 43 -1.65 -15.04 -6.17
C GLN A 43 -1.73 -14.38 -4.78
N ILE A 44 -0.76 -14.64 -3.90
CA ILE A 44 -0.66 -13.96 -2.60
C ILE A 44 -0.37 -12.47 -2.80
N ALA A 45 0.60 -12.12 -3.67
CA ALA A 45 0.96 -10.74 -3.96
C ALA A 45 -0.16 -9.96 -4.64
N GLU A 46 -0.93 -10.59 -5.54
CA GLU A 46 -2.12 -9.99 -6.14
C GLU A 46 -3.21 -9.67 -5.10
N SER A 47 -3.48 -10.61 -4.19
CA SER A 47 -4.47 -10.40 -3.13
C SER A 47 -4.05 -9.26 -2.19
N ASP A 48 -2.79 -9.24 -1.76
CA ASP A 48 -2.27 -8.18 -0.89
C ASP A 48 -2.30 -6.82 -1.61
N LEU A 49 -1.93 -6.78 -2.89
CA LEU A 49 -2.01 -5.57 -3.71
C LEU A 49 -3.46 -5.08 -3.83
N ALA A 50 -4.44 -5.96 -4.02
CA ALA A 50 -5.84 -5.58 -4.10
C ALA A 50 -6.37 -5.00 -2.78
N ASP A 51 -6.01 -5.60 -1.64
CA ASP A 51 -6.38 -5.12 -0.32
C ASP A 51 -5.76 -3.76 0.00
N LEU A 52 -4.47 -3.58 -0.32
CA LEU A 52 -3.76 -2.31 -0.14
C LEU A 52 -4.33 -1.20 -1.03
N ARG A 53 -4.73 -1.51 -2.27
CA ARG A 53 -5.38 -0.54 -3.17
C ARG A 53 -6.74 -0.11 -2.62
N SER A 54 -7.55 -1.07 -2.17
CA SER A 54 -8.83 -0.79 -1.51
C SER A 54 -8.65 0.08 -0.25
N LEU A 55 -7.60 -0.17 0.52
CA LEU A 55 -7.26 0.67 1.68
C LEU A 55 -6.83 2.08 1.25
N ALA A 56 -6.06 2.22 0.16
CA ALA A 56 -5.64 3.51 -0.36
C ALA A 56 -6.82 4.36 -0.86
N ASP A 57 -7.74 3.74 -1.61
CA ASP A 57 -8.95 4.39 -2.11
C ASP A 57 -9.83 4.90 -0.96
N ARG A 58 -10.02 4.09 0.09
CA ARG A 58 -10.80 4.48 1.28
C ARG A 58 -10.20 5.64 2.06
N ASN A 59 -8.89 5.86 1.93
CA ASN A 59 -8.16 6.90 2.66
C ASN A 59 -7.66 8.04 1.76
N ASP A 60 -8.13 8.11 0.51
CA ASP A 60 -7.74 9.12 -0.49
C ASP A 60 -6.21 9.24 -0.67
N VAL A 61 -5.51 8.10 -0.57
CA VAL A 61 -4.06 8.03 -0.75
C VAL A 61 -3.76 7.78 -2.22
N ALA A 62 -3.40 8.83 -2.95
CA ALA A 62 -2.90 8.68 -4.31
C ALA A 62 -1.68 7.75 -4.36
N TYR A 63 -1.74 6.74 -5.22
CA TYR A 63 -0.64 5.84 -5.54
C TYR A 63 -0.48 5.77 -7.07
N GLN A 64 0.76 5.77 -7.55
CA GLN A 64 1.04 5.54 -8.98
C GLN A 64 1.12 4.04 -9.20
N ALA A 65 0.31 3.55 -10.14
CA ALA A 65 0.30 2.15 -10.57
C ALA A 65 1.46 1.85 -11.53
#